data_AF-A0A1S8CMZ6-F1
#
_entry.id   AF-A0A1S8CMZ6-F1
#
_cell.length_a   1.000
_cell.length_b   1.000
_cell.length_c   1.000
_cell.angle_alpha   90.00
_cell.angle_beta   90.00
_cell.angle_gamma   90.00
#
_symmetry.space_group_name_H-M   'P 1'
#
loop_
_entity.id
_entity.type
_entity.pdbx_description
1 polymer ?
#
loop_
_entity_poly.entity_id
_entity_poly.type
_entity_poly.pdbx_seq_one_letter_code
_entity_poly.pdbx_strand_id
1 'polypeptide(L)'
;MVLVTRQAPDFTAAAVLGNGEIVENFNLKKHLNGKPAVVFFWPMDFTFVCPSELIAFDHRYEEFQKRGVEVVGVSIDSEFVHNAWRKTPVDKGGIGEVKYAMVADVKREIQKAYGIEHPDAGVALRGSFLIDKNGIVRSQIVNDLPIGRNIDEMIRTVDALQFHEEHGEVCPAQWEKGKAGMGASPEGVAKYLSENASKL
;
A
#
# COMPACT_ATOMS: atom_id res chain seq x y z
N MET A 1 -12.27 -0.68 11.74
CA MET A 1 -13.22 -1.02 10.66
C MET A 1 -12.49 -1.89 9.65
N VAL A 2 -13.15 -2.88 9.02
CA VAL A 2 -12.54 -3.66 7.93
C VAL A 2 -13.05 -3.11 6.60
N LEU A 3 -12.13 -2.66 5.75
CA LEU A 3 -12.44 -2.06 4.44
C LEU A 3 -12.37 -3.06 3.29
N VAL A 4 -11.76 -4.24 3.49
CA VAL A 4 -11.73 -5.29 2.46
C VAL A 4 -13.14 -5.57 1.95
N THR A 5 -13.30 -5.66 0.63
CA THR A 5 -14.56 -5.75 -0.15
C THR A 5 -15.40 -4.46 -0.23
N ARG A 6 -14.94 -3.33 0.32
CA ARG A 6 -15.60 -2.03 0.24
C ARG A 6 -14.87 -1.09 -0.71
N GLN A 7 -15.59 -0.09 -1.20
CA GLN A 7 -14.98 1.04 -1.92
C GLN A 7 -13.96 1.73 -1.00
N ALA A 8 -12.77 1.98 -1.52
CA ALA A 8 -11.75 2.73 -0.79
C ALA A 8 -12.28 4.14 -0.52
N PRO A 9 -12.11 4.68 0.71
CA PRO A 9 -12.45 6.06 0.99
C PRO A 9 -11.66 6.99 0.06
N ASP A 10 -12.38 7.75 -0.78
CA ASP A 10 -11.78 8.78 -1.63
C ASP A 10 -11.45 10.03 -0.80
N PHE A 11 -10.42 10.76 -1.20
CA PHE A 11 -9.99 11.97 -0.50
C PHE A 11 -9.39 12.98 -1.47
N THR A 12 -9.41 14.25 -1.05
CA THR A 12 -8.69 15.35 -1.71
C THR A 12 -7.89 16.11 -0.66
N ALA A 13 -6.58 16.22 -0.85
CA ALA A 13 -5.67 16.91 0.06
C ALA A 13 -4.43 17.45 -0.67
N ALA A 14 -3.61 18.22 0.03
CA ALA A 14 -2.31 18.62 -0.49
C ALA A 14 -1.37 17.42 -0.55
N ALA A 15 -0.44 17.42 -1.50
CA ALA A 15 0.55 16.35 -1.66
C ALA A 15 1.84 16.85 -2.30
N VAL A 16 2.94 16.15 -2.03
CA VAL A 16 4.18 16.24 -2.80
C VAL A 16 4.22 15.07 -3.78
N LEU A 17 4.26 15.37 -5.08
CA LEU A 17 4.36 14.35 -6.12
C LEU A 17 5.79 13.78 -6.20
N GLY A 18 5.95 12.65 -6.89
CA GLY A 18 7.25 11.99 -7.04
C GLY A 18 8.34 12.84 -7.72
N ASN A 19 7.93 13.81 -8.55
CA ASN A 19 8.83 14.81 -9.16
C ASN A 19 9.18 15.99 -8.21
N GLY A 20 8.64 16.00 -6.98
CA GLY A 20 8.81 17.05 -5.98
C GLY A 20 7.89 18.27 -6.12
N GLU A 21 6.97 18.26 -7.07
CA GLU A 21 5.93 19.28 -7.18
C GLU A 21 4.94 19.18 -6.01
N ILE A 22 4.65 20.31 -5.37
CA ILE A 22 3.57 20.41 -4.38
C ILE A 22 2.28 20.77 -5.12
N VAL A 23 1.23 19.97 -4.87
CA VAL A 23 -0.12 20.22 -5.39
C VAL A 23 -1.11 20.34 -4.23
N GLU A 24 -2.02 21.30 -4.31
CA GLU A 24 -3.00 21.58 -3.23
C GLU A 24 -4.22 20.64 -3.26
N ASN A 25 -4.52 20.05 -4.42
CA ASN A 25 -5.76 19.31 -4.67
C ASN A 25 -5.49 17.93 -5.29
N PHE A 26 -4.61 17.15 -4.66
CA PHE A 26 -4.44 15.74 -5.02
C PHE A 26 -5.71 14.97 -4.64
N ASN A 27 -6.42 14.42 -5.62
CA ASN A 27 -7.57 13.53 -5.39
C ASN A 27 -7.20 12.08 -5.73
N LEU A 28 -7.42 11.16 -4.78
CA LEU A 28 -7.03 9.75 -4.93
C LEU A 28 -7.68 9.13 -6.17
N LYS A 29 -9.00 9.13 -6.26
CA LYS A 29 -9.73 8.47 -7.37
C LYS A 29 -9.32 9.00 -8.74
N LYS A 30 -9.17 10.32 -8.88
CA LYS A 30 -8.71 10.97 -10.12
C LYS A 30 -7.26 10.59 -10.44
N HIS A 31 -6.38 10.53 -9.45
CA HIS A 31 -4.99 10.14 -9.63
C HIS A 31 -4.87 8.68 -10.09
N LEU A 32 -5.65 7.78 -9.49
CA LEU A 32 -5.64 6.37 -9.87
C LEU A 32 -6.17 6.15 -11.29
N ASN A 33 -7.19 6.91 -11.72
CA ASN A 33 -7.76 6.82 -13.08
C ASN A 33 -8.05 5.37 -13.53
N GLY A 34 -8.60 4.55 -12.62
CA GLY A 34 -8.91 3.14 -12.87
C GLY A 34 -7.72 2.17 -12.76
N LYS A 35 -6.53 2.65 -12.39
CA LYS A 35 -5.40 1.78 -12.04
C LYS A 35 -5.55 1.23 -10.62
N PRO A 36 -5.11 -0.02 -10.36
CA PRO A 36 -4.94 -0.52 -9.00
C PRO A 36 -3.87 0.30 -8.26
N ALA A 37 -3.95 0.28 -6.93
CA ALA A 37 -3.05 1.07 -6.08
C ALA A 37 -2.71 0.39 -4.77
N VAL A 38 -1.55 0.72 -4.24
CA VAL A 38 -1.20 0.56 -2.84
C VAL A 38 -1.26 1.94 -2.18
N VAL A 39 -2.18 2.11 -1.23
CA VAL A 39 -2.23 3.28 -0.35
C VAL A 39 -1.67 2.86 1.00
N PHE A 40 -0.60 3.52 1.45
CA PHE A 40 0.07 3.18 2.69
C PHE A 40 0.21 4.40 3.60
N PHE A 41 0.08 4.17 4.90
CA PHE A 41 0.11 5.19 5.94
C PHE A 41 1.34 5.02 6.81
N TRP A 42 1.92 6.12 7.30
CA TRP A 42 2.91 6.09 8.37
C TRP A 42 2.57 7.12 9.46
N PRO A 43 3.09 6.93 10.69
CA PRO A 43 2.72 7.78 11.82
C PRO A 43 3.09 9.26 11.64
N MET A 44 4.35 9.54 11.34
CA MET A 44 4.92 10.90 11.30
C MET A 44 6.27 10.93 10.59
N ASP A 45 6.58 12.03 9.91
CA ASP A 45 7.87 12.32 9.30
C ASP A 45 8.99 12.50 10.34
N PHE A 46 10.25 12.31 9.92
CA PHE A 46 11.45 12.44 10.77
C PHE A 46 11.44 11.56 12.04
N THR A 47 10.78 10.40 11.98
CA THR A 47 10.77 9.39 13.05
C THR A 47 11.59 8.14 12.67
N PHE A 48 11.57 7.08 13.49
CA PHE A 48 12.57 6.01 13.45
C PHE A 48 12.32 4.92 12.39
N VAL A 49 11.17 4.23 12.44
CA VAL A 49 10.88 3.10 11.52
C VAL A 49 10.42 3.60 10.14
N CYS A 50 9.71 4.73 10.11
CA CYS A 50 9.10 5.31 8.90
C CYS A 50 10.08 5.46 7.71
N PRO A 51 11.29 6.05 7.86
CA PRO A 51 12.18 6.23 6.71
C PRO A 51 12.57 4.89 6.06
N SER A 52 12.70 3.82 6.85
CA SER A 52 13.02 2.50 6.31
C SER A 52 11.92 1.95 5.40
N GLU A 53 10.64 2.17 5.76
CA GLU A 53 9.51 1.71 4.95
C GLU A 53 9.34 2.55 3.69
N LEU A 54 9.48 3.88 3.80
CA LEU A 54 9.36 4.79 2.66
C LEU A 54 10.45 4.49 1.61
N ILE A 55 11.70 4.33 2.05
CA ILE A 55 12.80 3.95 1.16
C ILE A 55 12.58 2.54 0.58
N ALA A 56 12.06 1.58 1.36
CA ALA A 56 11.78 0.23 0.88
C ALA A 56 10.70 0.20 -0.21
N PHE A 57 9.68 1.07 -0.12
CA PHE A 57 8.71 1.30 -1.19
C PHE A 57 9.38 1.93 -2.41
N ASP A 58 10.24 2.94 -2.23
CA ASP A 58 10.91 3.63 -3.34
C ASP A 58 11.84 2.70 -4.14
N HIS A 59 12.62 1.86 -3.45
CA HIS A 59 13.48 0.86 -4.08
C HIS A 59 12.70 -0.19 -4.88
N ARG A 60 11.44 -0.42 -4.53
CA ARG A 60 10.53 -1.36 -5.21
C ARG A 60 9.51 -0.67 -6.09
N TYR A 61 9.60 0.65 -6.25
CA TYR A 61 8.60 1.42 -7.00
C TYR A 61 8.45 0.88 -8.43
N GLU A 62 9.56 0.57 -9.10
CA GLU A 62 9.54 -0.03 -10.44
C GLU A 62 8.83 -1.39 -10.50
N GLU A 63 8.87 -2.19 -9.43
CA GLU A 63 8.16 -3.47 -9.37
C GLU A 63 6.64 -3.29 -9.28
N PHE A 64 6.17 -2.25 -8.58
CA PHE A 64 4.76 -1.87 -8.60
C PHE A 64 4.35 -1.33 -9.98
N GLN A 65 5.18 -0.48 -10.59
CA GLN A 65 4.91 0.07 -11.92
C GLN A 65 4.84 -1.00 -13.02
N LYS A 66 5.72 -2.02 -12.98
CA LYS A 66 5.64 -3.20 -13.88
C LYS A 66 4.32 -3.95 -13.79
N ARG A 67 3.64 -3.87 -12.63
CA ARG A 67 2.32 -4.47 -12.37
C ARG A 67 1.16 -3.49 -12.63
N GLY A 68 1.46 -2.28 -13.10
CA GLY A 68 0.46 -1.23 -13.31
C GLY A 68 -0.17 -0.72 -12.01
N VAL A 69 0.51 -0.90 -10.86
CA VAL A 69 0.04 -0.49 -9.54
C VAL A 69 0.66 0.86 -9.15
N GLU A 70 -0.19 1.82 -8.83
CA GLU A 70 0.25 3.09 -8.25
C GLU A 70 0.60 2.95 -6.77
N VAL A 71 1.52 3.77 -6.29
CA VAL A 71 1.89 3.84 -4.87
C VAL A 71 1.56 5.23 -4.36
N VAL A 72 0.81 5.32 -3.26
CA VAL A 72 0.44 6.58 -2.61
C VAL A 72 0.71 6.46 -1.12
N GLY A 73 1.52 7.37 -0.61
CA GLY A 73 1.84 7.48 0.80
C GLY A 73 1.02 8.57 1.49
N VAL A 74 0.63 8.35 2.75
CA VAL A 74 -0.13 9.33 3.55
C VAL A 74 0.40 9.41 5.00
N SER A 75 0.64 10.61 5.53
CA SER A 75 0.73 10.85 6.99
C SER A 75 0.05 12.16 7.37
N ILE A 76 0.11 12.50 8.66
CA ILE A 76 -0.51 13.72 9.20
C ILE A 76 0.33 14.99 8.99
N ASP A 77 1.56 14.85 8.49
CA ASP A 77 2.47 15.97 8.28
C ASP A 77 2.03 16.80 7.05
N SER A 78 2.44 18.07 6.99
CA SER A 78 2.13 18.90 5.81
C SER A 78 3.02 18.54 4.63
N GLU A 79 2.57 18.89 3.43
CA GLU A 79 3.29 18.78 2.17
C GLU A 79 4.64 19.52 2.21
N PHE A 80 4.75 20.59 3.00
CA PHE A 80 6.02 21.28 3.23
C PHE A 80 7.01 20.42 4.04
N VAL A 81 6.52 19.71 5.06
CA VAL A 81 7.34 18.80 5.88
C VAL A 81 7.77 17.59 5.05
N HIS A 82 6.86 16.99 4.28
CA HIS A 82 7.19 15.92 3.33
C HIS A 82 8.30 16.36 2.35
N ASN A 83 8.16 17.54 1.74
CA ASN A 83 9.14 18.03 0.78
C ASN A 83 10.50 18.32 1.43
N ALA A 84 10.51 18.83 2.67
CA ALA A 84 11.74 19.01 3.44
C ALA A 84 12.41 17.65 3.75
N TRP A 85 11.63 16.63 4.09
CA TRP A 85 12.17 15.29 4.38
C TRP A 85 12.73 14.61 3.13
N ARG A 86 12.04 14.75 1.99
CA ARG A 86 12.54 14.30 0.68
C ARG A 86 13.89 14.94 0.31
N LYS A 87 14.08 16.21 0.65
CA LYS A 87 15.34 16.94 0.39
C LYS A 87 16.44 16.63 1.41
N THR A 88 16.11 15.93 2.49
CA THR A 88 17.10 15.53 3.50
C THR A 88 17.85 14.28 3.00
N PRO A 89 19.20 14.26 3.01
CA PRO A 89 19.97 13.08 2.66
C PRO A 89 19.67 11.87 3.56
N VAL A 90 19.70 10.66 2.98
CA VAL A 90 19.37 9.41 3.70
C VAL A 90 20.33 9.16 4.87
N ASP A 91 21.63 9.44 4.69
CA ASP A 91 22.66 9.34 5.73
C ASP A 91 22.50 10.36 6.88
N LYS A 92 21.58 11.32 6.72
CA LYS A 92 21.19 12.32 7.72
C LYS A 92 19.77 12.09 8.26
N GLY A 93 19.18 10.92 8.05
CA GLY A 93 17.83 10.58 8.52
C GLY A 93 16.70 11.07 7.61
N GLY A 94 17.03 11.47 6.38
CA GLY A 94 16.05 11.76 5.33
C GLY A 94 15.58 10.53 4.57
N ILE A 95 14.75 10.75 3.55
CA ILE A 95 14.23 9.68 2.66
C ILE A 95 14.68 9.82 1.21
N GLY A 96 15.34 10.93 0.85
CA GLY A 96 15.68 11.23 -0.54
C GLY A 96 14.44 11.49 -1.42
N GLU A 97 14.67 11.61 -2.73
CA GLU A 97 13.63 11.92 -3.70
C GLU A 97 12.80 10.68 -4.06
N VAL A 98 11.95 10.24 -3.12
CA VAL A 98 11.03 9.13 -3.37
C VAL A 98 10.10 9.42 -4.55
N LYS A 99 9.80 8.37 -5.34
CA LYS A 99 9.14 8.46 -6.66
C LYS A 99 7.61 8.47 -6.62
N TYR A 100 6.99 8.21 -5.47
CA TYR A 100 5.54 8.16 -5.30
C TYR A 100 5.01 9.44 -4.63
N ALA A 101 3.68 9.64 -4.72
CA ALA A 101 3.03 10.79 -4.08
C ALA A 101 2.98 10.64 -2.55
N MET A 102 3.28 11.72 -1.83
CA MET A 102 3.16 11.84 -0.37
C MET A 102 2.06 12.83 -0.03
N VAL A 103 0.95 12.34 0.51
CA VAL A 103 -0.28 13.10 0.79
C VAL A 103 -0.29 13.57 2.25
N ALA A 104 -0.63 14.84 2.42
CA ALA A 104 -0.70 15.53 3.70
C ALA A 104 -2.11 15.45 4.33
N ASP A 105 -2.30 14.53 5.28
CA ASP A 105 -3.52 14.38 6.07
C ASP A 105 -3.50 15.25 7.34
N VAL A 106 -3.23 16.55 7.18
CA VAL A 106 -3.10 17.49 8.30
C VAL A 106 -4.35 17.54 9.20
N LYS A 107 -5.53 17.33 8.61
CA LYS A 107 -6.81 17.30 9.33
C LYS A 107 -7.13 15.96 9.99
N ARG A 108 -6.31 14.92 9.73
CA ARG A 108 -6.49 13.55 10.21
C ARG A 108 -7.79 12.90 9.70
N GLU A 109 -8.38 13.43 8.64
CA GLU A 109 -9.65 12.95 8.11
C GLU A 109 -9.45 11.68 7.29
N ILE A 110 -8.33 11.57 6.58
CA ILE A 110 -8.02 10.41 5.73
C ILE A 110 -7.74 9.19 6.60
N GLN A 111 -6.84 9.28 7.59
CA GLN A 111 -6.54 8.14 8.48
C GLN A 111 -7.77 7.65 9.26
N LYS A 112 -8.67 8.57 9.64
CA LYS A 112 -9.94 8.24 10.31
C LYS A 112 -10.89 7.52 9.36
N ALA A 113 -11.02 8.00 8.12
CA ALA A 113 -11.83 7.34 7.10
C ALA A 113 -11.30 5.92 6.77
N TYR A 114 -9.98 5.74 6.80
CA TYR A 114 -9.34 4.43 6.66
C TYR A 114 -9.37 3.58 7.94
N GLY A 115 -9.83 4.15 9.06
CA GLY A 115 -10.04 3.46 10.33
C GLY A 115 -8.76 2.98 11.00
N ILE A 116 -7.64 3.69 10.79
CA ILE A 116 -6.29 3.32 11.24
C ILE A 116 -5.65 4.38 12.14
N GLU A 117 -6.40 5.36 12.63
CA GLU A 117 -5.91 6.30 13.65
C GLU A 117 -5.64 5.56 14.97
N HIS A 118 -4.46 5.79 15.55
CA HIS A 118 -4.10 5.26 16.85
C HIS A 118 -4.97 5.91 17.94
N PRO A 119 -5.57 5.13 18.87
CA PRO A 119 -6.55 5.63 19.83
C PRO A 119 -6.05 6.80 20.69
N ASP A 120 -4.80 6.74 21.15
CA ASP A 120 -4.26 7.75 22.08
C ASP A 120 -3.19 8.69 21.49
N ALA A 121 -2.59 8.35 20.35
CA ALA A 121 -1.42 9.05 19.82
C ALA A 121 -1.75 10.06 18.70
N GLY A 122 -2.96 10.00 18.14
CA GLY A 122 -3.40 10.93 17.09
C GLY A 122 -2.65 10.83 15.77
N VAL A 123 -1.94 9.73 15.55
CA VAL A 123 -1.19 9.39 14.34
C VAL A 123 -1.77 8.13 13.71
N ALA A 124 -1.45 7.91 12.43
CA ALA A 124 -1.83 6.68 11.76
C ALA A 124 -1.02 5.50 12.30
N LEU A 125 -1.68 4.36 12.52
CA LEU A 125 -1.02 3.06 12.56
C LEU A 125 -0.35 2.78 11.20
N ARG A 126 0.52 1.78 11.13
CA ARG A 126 1.19 1.38 9.88
C ARG A 126 0.23 0.57 9.00
N GLY A 127 -0.72 1.28 8.40
CA GLY A 127 -1.75 0.76 7.51
C GLY A 127 -1.29 0.68 6.06
N SER A 128 -1.69 -0.37 5.35
CA SER A 128 -1.42 -0.57 3.93
C SER A 128 -2.64 -1.21 3.27
N PHE A 129 -3.12 -0.64 2.16
CA PHE A 129 -4.34 -1.06 1.49
C PHE A 129 -4.07 -1.32 0.01
N LEU A 130 -4.36 -2.54 -0.45
CA LEU A 130 -4.38 -2.87 -1.87
C LEU A 130 -5.77 -2.56 -2.43
N ILE A 131 -5.85 -1.65 -3.39
CA ILE A 131 -7.06 -1.21 -4.07
C ILE A 131 -7.02 -1.73 -5.51
N ASP A 132 -8.10 -2.36 -5.98
CA ASP A 132 -8.18 -2.83 -7.36
C ASP A 132 -8.61 -1.73 -8.34
N LYS A 133 -8.65 -2.09 -9.64
CA LYS A 133 -9.09 -1.20 -10.73
C LYS A 133 -10.51 -0.65 -10.59
N ASN A 134 -11.35 -1.26 -9.76
CA ASN A 134 -12.73 -0.84 -9.49
C ASN A 134 -12.83 0.04 -8.24
N GLY A 135 -11.69 0.38 -7.61
CA GLY A 135 -11.64 1.16 -6.38
C GLY A 135 -11.96 0.34 -5.12
N ILE A 136 -12.04 -0.99 -5.20
CA ILE A 136 -12.38 -1.84 -4.07
C ILE A 136 -11.11 -2.28 -3.34
N VAL A 137 -11.12 -2.19 -2.00
CA VAL A 137 -10.03 -2.71 -1.17
C VAL A 137 -10.04 -4.24 -1.20
N ARG A 138 -8.91 -4.84 -1.58
CA ARG A 138 -8.70 -6.29 -1.71
C ARG A 138 -7.87 -6.88 -0.57
N SER A 139 -6.98 -6.08 0.01
CA SER A 139 -6.19 -6.47 1.18
C SER A 139 -5.93 -5.25 2.06
N GLN A 140 -5.85 -5.47 3.37
CA GLN A 140 -5.41 -4.48 4.33
C GLN A 140 -4.45 -5.11 5.33
N ILE A 141 -3.34 -4.43 5.62
CA ILE A 141 -2.39 -4.80 6.67
C ILE A 141 -2.33 -3.59 7.61
N VAL A 142 -2.46 -3.83 8.91
CA VAL A 142 -2.36 -2.77 9.93
C VAL A 142 -1.44 -3.27 11.03
N ASN A 143 -0.24 -2.70 11.08
CA ASN A 143 0.74 -3.00 12.11
C ASN A 143 0.73 -1.90 13.19
N ASP A 144 1.05 -2.32 14.42
CA ASP A 144 1.37 -1.39 15.49
C ASP A 144 2.65 -0.57 15.17
N LEU A 145 2.84 0.56 15.86
CA LEU A 145 3.89 1.53 15.62
C LEU A 145 5.34 0.95 15.59
N PRO A 146 5.73 -0.03 16.42
CA PRO A 146 7.10 -0.56 16.39
C PRO A 146 7.34 -1.62 15.30
N ILE A 147 6.30 -2.06 14.58
CA ILE A 147 6.39 -3.21 13.66
C ILE A 147 6.34 -2.75 12.21
N GLY A 148 7.52 -2.68 11.56
CA GLY A 148 7.61 -2.36 10.14
C GLY A 148 6.92 -3.40 9.23
N ARG A 149 6.49 -2.97 8.06
CA ARG A 149 5.86 -3.81 7.02
C ARG A 149 6.91 -4.54 6.19
N ASN A 150 6.49 -5.67 5.63
CA ASN A 150 7.20 -6.34 4.56
C ASN A 150 6.61 -5.90 3.21
N ILE A 151 7.39 -5.16 2.41
CA ILE A 151 6.91 -4.64 1.12
C ILE A 151 6.83 -5.74 0.07
N ASP A 152 7.64 -6.80 0.18
CA ASP A 152 7.58 -7.96 -0.72
C ASP A 152 6.28 -8.74 -0.55
N GLU A 153 5.71 -8.77 0.66
CA GLU A 153 4.39 -9.36 0.90
C GLU A 153 3.27 -8.56 0.22
N MET A 154 3.44 -7.24 0.10
CA MET A 154 2.49 -6.41 -0.66
C MET A 154 2.58 -6.70 -2.15
N ILE A 155 3.79 -6.85 -2.69
CA ILE A 155 4.00 -7.26 -4.09
C ILE A 155 3.40 -8.65 -4.33
N ARG A 156 3.62 -9.60 -3.42
CA ARG A 156 3.05 -10.95 -3.49
C ARG A 156 1.52 -10.91 -3.52
N THR A 157 0.90 -10.04 -2.73
CA THR A 157 -0.55 -9.87 -2.70
C THR A 157 -1.08 -9.21 -3.98
N VAL A 158 -0.35 -8.27 -4.57
CA VAL A 158 -0.65 -7.73 -5.90
C VAL A 158 -0.61 -8.83 -6.96
N ASP A 159 0.46 -9.63 -6.97
CA ASP A 159 0.61 -10.75 -7.92
C ASP A 159 -0.53 -11.76 -7.76
N ALA A 160 -0.96 -12.05 -6.52
CA ALA A 160 -2.04 -12.99 -6.24
C ALA A 160 -3.41 -12.46 -6.72
N LEU A 161 -3.68 -11.17 -6.50
CA LEU A 161 -4.89 -10.53 -7.01
C LEU A 161 -4.94 -10.59 -8.54
N GLN A 162 -3.84 -10.22 -9.20
CA GLN A 162 -3.77 -10.21 -10.67
C GLN A 162 -3.89 -11.62 -11.26
N PHE A 163 -3.24 -12.61 -10.65
CA PHE A 163 -3.40 -14.01 -11.04
C PHE A 163 -4.86 -14.46 -10.94
N HIS A 164 -5.55 -14.16 -9.83
CA HIS A 164 -6.96 -14.49 -9.67
C HIS A 164 -7.84 -13.80 -10.72
N GLU A 165 -7.61 -12.52 -10.99
CA GLU A 165 -8.35 -11.77 -12.00
C GLU A 165 -8.13 -12.31 -13.43
N GLU A 166 -6.93 -12.81 -13.74
CA GLU A 166 -6.58 -13.34 -15.05
C GLU A 166 -7.10 -14.77 -15.26
N HIS A 167 -6.97 -15.64 -14.25
CA HIS A 167 -7.23 -17.08 -14.40
C HIS A 167 -8.54 -17.55 -13.76
N GLY A 168 -9.14 -16.79 -12.84
CA GLY A 168 -10.31 -17.20 -12.06
C GLY A 168 -10.02 -18.24 -10.97
N GLU A 169 -8.78 -18.71 -10.87
CA GLU A 169 -8.32 -19.64 -9.84
C GLU A 169 -8.06 -18.91 -8.51
N VAL A 170 -8.20 -19.61 -7.38
CA VAL A 170 -7.83 -19.05 -6.07
C VAL A 170 -6.35 -19.28 -5.78
N CYS A 171 -5.74 -18.39 -5.02
CA CYS A 171 -4.35 -18.48 -4.60
C CYS A 171 -4.23 -19.22 -3.24
N PRO A 172 -3.57 -20.38 -3.17
CA PRO A 172 -3.35 -21.11 -1.92
C PRO A 172 -2.45 -20.38 -0.91
N ALA A 173 -2.32 -20.93 0.30
CA ALA A 173 -1.36 -20.43 1.28
C ALA A 173 0.08 -20.46 0.71
N GLN A 174 0.89 -19.46 1.04
CA GLN A 174 2.25 -19.30 0.51
C GLN A 174 2.35 -19.24 -1.03
N TRP A 175 1.25 -18.87 -1.70
CA TRP A 175 1.26 -18.66 -3.14
C TRP A 175 2.17 -17.47 -3.50
N GLU A 176 2.98 -17.67 -4.53
CA GLU A 176 3.88 -16.69 -5.11
C GLU A 176 3.78 -16.80 -6.62
N LYS A 177 4.16 -15.72 -7.33
CA LYS A 177 4.13 -15.66 -8.78
C LYS A 177 4.86 -16.85 -9.40
N GLY A 178 4.18 -17.56 -10.31
CA GLY A 178 4.69 -18.76 -10.98
C GLY A 178 4.28 -20.09 -10.32
N LYS A 179 3.69 -20.07 -9.11
CA LYS A 179 3.08 -21.27 -8.50
C LYS A 179 1.67 -21.51 -9.05
N ALA A 180 1.26 -22.77 -9.04
CA ALA A 180 -0.09 -23.17 -9.44
C ALA A 180 -1.15 -22.57 -8.51
N GLY A 181 -2.24 -22.09 -9.11
CA GLY A 181 -3.48 -21.78 -8.39
C GLY A 181 -4.28 -23.04 -8.09
N MET A 182 -5.41 -22.85 -7.42
CA MET A 182 -6.34 -23.92 -7.06
C MET A 182 -7.72 -23.61 -7.64
N GLY A 183 -8.32 -24.58 -8.31
CA GLY A 183 -9.68 -24.45 -8.82
C GLY A 183 -10.67 -24.30 -7.67
N ALA A 184 -11.58 -23.33 -7.77
CA ALA A 184 -12.58 -23.02 -6.75
C ALA A 184 -13.77 -24.01 -6.74
N SER A 185 -13.49 -25.31 -6.81
CA SER A 185 -14.47 -26.40 -6.71
C SER A 185 -13.92 -27.53 -5.83
N PRO A 186 -14.77 -28.41 -5.28
CA PRO A 186 -14.30 -29.57 -4.52
C PRO A 186 -13.28 -30.43 -5.29
N GLU A 187 -13.51 -30.64 -6.58
CA GLU A 187 -12.61 -31.39 -7.47
C GLU A 187 -11.29 -30.65 -7.71
N GLY A 188 -11.36 -29.33 -7.92
CA GLY A 188 -10.18 -28.47 -8.08
C GLY A 188 -9.29 -28.46 -6.84
N VAL A 189 -9.90 -28.39 -5.65
CA VAL A 189 -9.20 -28.48 -4.36
C VAL A 189 -8.57 -29.86 -4.18
N ALA A 190 -9.32 -30.94 -4.42
CA ALA A 190 -8.82 -32.31 -4.28
C ALA A 190 -7.61 -32.57 -5.20
N LYS A 191 -7.68 -32.08 -6.45
CA LYS A 191 -6.56 -32.14 -7.40
C LYS A 191 -5.35 -31.36 -6.90
N TYR A 192 -5.54 -30.11 -6.46
CA TYR A 192 -4.42 -29.30 -5.98
C TYR A 192 -3.72 -29.95 -4.77
N LEU A 193 -4.50 -30.44 -3.81
CA LEU A 193 -3.96 -31.02 -2.57
C LEU A 193 -3.25 -32.36 -2.79
N SER A 194 -3.69 -33.20 -3.74
CA SER A 194 -2.99 -34.45 -4.04
C SER A 194 -1.56 -34.23 -4.58
N GLU A 195 -1.32 -33.08 -5.21
CA GLU A 195 -0.04 -32.72 -5.82
C GLU A 195 0.84 -31.84 -4.91
N ASN A 196 0.25 -31.08 -3.98
CA ASN A 196 0.94 -29.99 -3.28
C ASN A 196 0.89 -30.05 -1.75
N ALA A 197 0.09 -30.94 -1.14
CA ALA A 197 -0.12 -30.91 0.32
C ALA A 197 1.17 -31.06 1.16
N SER A 198 2.19 -31.77 0.67
CA SER A 198 3.46 -31.95 1.39
C SER A 198 4.38 -30.73 1.35
N LYS A 199 4.04 -29.69 0.57
CA LYS A 199 4.83 -28.47 0.38
C LYS A 199 4.19 -27.22 1.01
N LEU A 200 2.99 -27.37 1.57
CA LEU A 200 2.27 -26.34 2.31
C LEU A 200 2.78 -26.27 3.75
#